data_AF-A0A3C1TDF7-F1
#
_entry.id   AF-A0A3C1TDF7-F1
#
_cell.length_a   1.000
_cell.length_b   1.000
_cell.length_c   1.000
_cell.angle_alpha   90.00
_cell.angle_beta   90.00
_cell.angle_gamma   90.00
#
_symmetry.space_group_name_H-M   'P 1'
#
loop_
_entity.id
_entity.type
_entity.pdbx_description
1 polymer ?
#
loop_
_entity_poly.entity_id
_entity_poly.type
_entity_poly.pdbx_seq_one_letter_code
_entity_poly.pdbx_strand_id
1 'polypeptide(L)' 'MNIVILEDEPLAAKRLEALVKSLEPQAVILAKLESVRTAAKWLNENPQPDLILMD' A
#
# COMPACT_ATOMS: atom_id res chain seq x y z
N MET A 1 4.22 1.62 -11.38
CA MET A 1 4.80 0.84 -10.25
C MET A 1 3.69 0.32 -9.36
N ASN A 2 3.83 -0.88 -8.84
CA ASN A 2 2.89 -1.56 -7.95
C ASN A 2 3.26 -1.27 -6.49
N ILE A 3 2.32 -0.71 -5.73
CA ILE A 3 2.55 -0.25 -4.35
C ILE A 3 1.55 -0.91 -3.42
N VAL A 4 2.02 -1.33 -2.25
CA VAL A 4 1.16 -1.70 -1.11
C VAL A 4 1.34 -0.65 -0.02
N ILE A 5 0.24 -0.24 0.60
CA ILE A 5 0.23 0.66 1.75
C ILE A 5 -0.13 -0.16 2.99
N LEU A 6 0.67 -0.07 4.04
CA LEU A 6 0.43 -0.66 5.35
C LEU A 6 0.25 0.48 6.37
N GLU A 7 -0.96 0.66 6.86
CA GLU A 7 -1.39 1.80 7.66
C GLU A 7 -2.69 1.41 8.39
N ASP A 8 -2.71 1.49 9.71
CA ASP A 8 -3.87 1.09 10.52
C ASP A 8 -4.97 2.16 10.54
N GLU A 9 -4.65 3.42 10.21
CA GLU A 9 -5.61 4.50 10.08
C GLU A 9 -6.14 4.68 8.63
N PRO A 10 -7.43 4.39 8.34
CA PRO A 10 -7.95 4.46 6.97
C PRO A 10 -7.86 5.85 6.32
N LEU A 11 -7.92 6.91 7.12
CA LEU A 11 -7.77 8.29 6.64
C LEU A 11 -6.33 8.60 6.25
N ALA A 12 -5.36 8.12 7.01
CA ALA A 12 -3.94 8.25 6.69
C ALA A 12 -3.62 7.47 5.40
N ALA A 13 -4.11 6.23 5.28
CA ALA A 13 -3.91 5.41 4.08
C ALA A 13 -4.47 6.08 2.81
N LYS A 14 -5.65 6.71 2.93
CA LYS A 14 -6.27 7.46 1.83
C LYS A 14 -5.48 8.73 1.47
N ARG A 15 -4.96 9.45 2.45
CA ARG A 15 -4.11 10.63 2.22
C ARG A 15 -2.80 10.24 1.52
N LEU A 16 -2.19 9.14 1.97
CA LEU A 16 -0.96 8.61 1.38
C LEU A 16 -1.18 8.17 -0.07
N GLU A 17 -2.27 7.46 -0.36
CA GLU A 17 -2.66 7.12 -1.73
C GLU A 17 -2.81 8.37 -2.62
N ALA A 18 -3.45 9.43 -2.12
CA ALA A 18 -3.60 10.68 -2.87
C ALA A 18 -2.24 11.35 -3.15
N LEU A 19 -1.33 11.36 -2.17
CA LEU A 19 0.03 11.88 -2.34
C LEU A 19 0.81 11.07 -3.38
N VAL A 20 0.79 9.74 -3.28
CA VAL A 20 1.41 8.84 -4.26
C VAL A 20 0.89 9.13 -5.66
N LYS A 21 -0.43 9.24 -5.84
CA LYS A 21 -1.05 9.52 -7.14
C LYS A 21 -0.75 10.92 -7.68
N SER A 22 -0.49 11.90 -6.80
CA SER A 22 -0.08 13.25 -7.21
C SER A 22 1.36 13.29 -7.74
N LEU A 23 2.24 12.44 -7.22
CA LEU A 23 3.64 12.38 -7.61
C LEU A 23 3.89 11.41 -8.76
N GLU A 24 3.24 10.25 -8.73
CA GLU A 24 3.34 9.19 -9.72
C GLU A 24 1.94 8.71 -10.12
N PRO A 25 1.29 9.39 -11.08
CA PRO A 25 -0.09 9.08 -11.47
C PRO A 25 -0.30 7.64 -11.98
N GLN A 26 0.74 7.03 -12.54
CA GLN A 26 0.72 5.66 -13.05
C GLN A 26 1.03 4.60 -11.99
N ALA A 27 1.30 4.99 -10.75
CA ALA A 27 1.40 4.03 -9.65
C ALA A 27 0.07 3.28 -9.47
N VAL A 28 0.11 2.00 -9.16
CA VAL A 28 -1.06 1.16 -8.91
C VAL A 28 -1.01 0.74 -7.45
N ILE A 29 -2.02 1.14 -6.67
CA ILE A 29 -2.14 0.68 -5.28
C ILE A 29 -2.79 -0.71 -5.32
N LEU A 30 -2.01 -1.75 -5.04
CA LEU A 30 -2.45 -3.14 -5.05
C LEU A 30 -3.29 -3.47 -3.82
N ALA A 31 -2.92 -2.93 -2.65
CA ALA A 31 -3.64 -3.14 -1.40
C ALA A 31 -3.37 -2.02 -0.39
N LYS A 32 -4.34 -1.82 0.52
CA LYS A 32 -4.21 -1.04 1.76
C LYS A 32 -4.47 -1.99 2.91
N LEU A 33 -3.48 -2.21 3.77
CA LEU A 33 -3.48 -3.22 4.81
C LEU A 33 -3.31 -2.55 6.16
N GLU A 34 -3.94 -3.08 7.20
CA GLU A 34 -4.01 -2.44 8.53
C GLU A 34 -3.03 -3.03 9.56
N SER A 35 -2.34 -4.12 9.24
CA SER A 35 -1.44 -4.78 10.19
C SER A 35 -0.33 -5.58 9.51
N VAL A 36 0.77 -5.77 10.21
CA VAL A 36 1.87 -6.63 9.75
C VAL A 36 1.38 -8.05 9.47
N ARG A 37 0.40 -8.55 10.24
CA ARG A 37 -0.19 -9.88 10.03
C ARG A 37 -0.90 -9.97 8.67
N THR A 38 -1.70 -8.96 8.32
CA THR A 38 -2.42 -8.94 7.05
C THR A 38 -1.46 -8.70 5.88
N ALA A 39 -0.42 -7.89 6.06
CA ALA A 39 0.67 -7.72 5.10
C ALA A 39 1.45 -9.01 4.82
N ALA A 40 1.87 -9.73 5.86
CA ALA A 40 2.58 -11.00 5.71
C ALA A 40 1.73 -12.04 4.98
N LYS A 41 0.42 -12.12 5.28
CA LYS A 41 -0.49 -12.99 4.55
C LYS A 41 -0.60 -12.58 3.08
N TRP A 42 -0.83 -11.29 2.82
CA TRP A 42 -1.00 -10.76 1.47
C TRP A 42 0.24 -11.02 0.60
N LEU A 43 1.45 -10.82 1.13
CA LEU A 43 2.71 -11.05 0.40
C LEU A 43 2.96 -12.51 0.04
N ASN A 44 2.42 -13.46 0.80
CA ASN A 44 2.50 -14.89 0.47
C ASN A 44 1.49 -15.29 -0.63
N GLU A 45 0.39 -14.56 -0.77
CA GLU A 45 -0.73 -14.89 -1.65
C GLU A 45 -0.75 -14.08 -2.95
N ASN A 46 0.04 -13.01 -3.05
CA ASN A 46 0.01 -12.06 -4.15
C ASN A 46 1.43 -11.82 -4.72
N PRO A 47 1.54 -11.35 -5.97
CA PRO A 47 2.82 -10.95 -6.54
C PRO A 47 3.54 -9.90 -5.68
N GLN A 48 4.87 -10.00 -5.62
CA GLN A 48 5.69 -9.04 -4.90
C GLN A 48 5.50 -7.62 -5.47
N PRO A 49 5.18 -6.61 -4.63
CA PRO A 49 5.06 -5.23 -5.08
C PRO A 49 6.44 -4.62 -5.30
N ASP A 50 6.49 -3.51 -6.06
CA ASP A 50 7.72 -2.75 -6.28
C ASP A 50 8.12 -1.95 -5.03
N LEU A 51 7.12 -1.50 -4.25
CA LEU A 51 7.31 -0.69 -3.05
C LEU A 51 6.23 -0.99 -2.00
N ILE A 52 6.63 -1.01 -0.74
CA ILE A 52 5.71 -1.00 0.41
C ILE A 52 5.93 0.30 1.17
N LEU A 53 4.86 1.05 1.39
CA LEU A 53 4.84 2.20 2.29
C LEU A 53 4.22 1.74 3.61
N MET A 54 4.92 1.93 4.72
CA MET A 54 4.53 1.43 6.03
C MET A 54 4.79 2.48 7.11
N ASP A 55 3.78 2.72 7.95
CA ASP A 55 3.90 3.31 9.30
C ASP A 55 3.67 2.19 10.35
#